data_AF-A0AAE1EDA3-F1
#
_entry.id   AF-A0AAE1EDA3-F1
#
_cell.length_a   1.000
_cell.length_b   1.000
_cell.length_c   1.000
_cell.angle_alpha   90.00
_cell.angle_beta   90.00
_cell.angle_gamma   90.00
#
_symmetry.space_group_name_H-M   'P 1'
#
loop_
_entity.id
_entity.type
_entity.pdbx_description
1 polymer ?
#
loop_
_entity_poly.entity_id
_entity_poly.type
_entity_poly.pdbx_seq_one_letter_code
_entity_poly.pdbx_strand_id
1 'polypeptide(L)'
;MASTFPSGVGEFIMSDIVDSIAFEANSELNQEFEAFFKSLQTSFDDSKERDKAESWLDWAKRLQYLKAVETDIPNFILPRKCSGQLIDVKVFSRRGPDDAIYDTYKSVRDKVARGNCFLRITSGPEQGTRCILHALKKFTGGLGDDDDRDKGDNHTWKKYFTKPLESAHKVIITKKANGEAAHLSCVKIDGQRLICAGSKNVHILIRNRGDIALYRGDRYRIASEVCHSIMDNLESMTQPQRDRLLDFLIATRFTAVFEILAPHHQHVEDLSHLCKPEVHFITWTSTELEPDPNKMLCTVPPHLGIELARAFGLRTVDYETVPLIGIDARMKMIRQGYQYEGEVLYFLDRSNNVMGLLKKKTIWYIICRAIREKARNAAVAKIKGSFTLSKTEHQIEKRLRDIQSWLGLNEEATSQWTNLGITYVKWCTEKLEKKELGMDSIADLFPVNWKHFLEENGLTDKIAVESAEEEGKEENDQPQGARASPQTS
;
A
#
# COMPACT_ATOMS: atom_id res chain seq x y z
N MET A 1 -20.66 -41.22 -25.68
CA MET A 1 -21.23 -41.11 -24.32
C MET A 1 -20.61 -39.89 -23.66
N ALA A 2 -21.32 -38.77 -23.64
CA ALA A 2 -20.89 -37.57 -22.93
C ALA A 2 -21.23 -37.77 -21.46
N SER A 3 -20.21 -38.04 -20.63
CA SER A 3 -20.38 -38.10 -19.18
C SER A 3 -20.44 -36.67 -18.65
N THR A 4 -21.64 -36.22 -18.32
CA THR A 4 -21.86 -35.05 -17.46
C THR A 4 -21.27 -35.38 -16.10
N PHE A 5 -20.08 -34.87 -15.81
CA PHE A 5 -19.55 -34.85 -14.46
C PHE A 5 -20.47 -33.95 -13.61
N PRO A 6 -20.94 -34.42 -12.45
CA PRO A 6 -21.66 -33.56 -11.53
C PRO A 6 -20.68 -32.49 -11.06
N SER A 7 -20.93 -31.24 -11.43
CA SER A 7 -20.22 -30.07 -10.91
C SER A 7 -20.66 -29.84 -9.46
N GLY A 8 -20.26 -30.76 -8.57
CA GLY A 8 -20.40 -30.64 -7.12
C GLY A 8 -19.39 -29.64 -6.58
N VAL A 9 -19.46 -28.40 -7.03
CA VAL A 9 -19.00 -27.28 -6.22
C VAL A 9 -20.23 -26.93 -5.42
N GLY A 10 -20.22 -27.19 -4.11
CA GLY A 10 -21.26 -26.63 -3.24
C GLY A 10 -21.35 -25.15 -3.58
N GLU A 11 -22.51 -24.69 -4.03
CA GLU A 11 -22.69 -23.29 -4.36
C GLU A 11 -22.23 -22.49 -3.15
N PHE A 12 -21.24 -21.64 -3.36
CA PHE A 12 -20.79 -20.72 -2.34
C PHE A 12 -21.97 -19.80 -2.05
N ILE A 13 -22.68 -20.06 -0.95
CA ILE A 13 -23.88 -19.31 -0.61
C ILE A 13 -23.45 -18.05 0.14
N MET A 14 -23.50 -16.90 -0.54
CA MET A 14 -23.13 -15.63 0.09
C MET A 14 -24.00 -15.28 1.30
N SER A 15 -25.22 -15.82 1.40
CA SER A 15 -26.06 -15.64 2.59
C SER A 15 -25.40 -16.17 3.85
N ASP A 16 -24.64 -17.27 3.79
CA ASP A 16 -23.97 -17.84 4.96
C ASP A 16 -22.90 -16.87 5.51
N ILE A 17 -22.29 -16.07 4.64
CA ILE A 17 -21.36 -15.02 5.03
C ILE A 17 -22.11 -13.87 5.69
N VAL A 18 -23.21 -13.41 5.08
CA VAL A 18 -24.06 -12.35 5.64
C VAL A 18 -24.56 -12.76 7.04
N ASP A 19 -25.02 -13.99 7.20
CA ASP A 19 -25.51 -14.52 8.47
C ASP A 19 -24.39 -14.62 9.52
N SER A 20 -23.16 -14.91 9.09
CA SER A 20 -21.98 -14.90 9.99
C SER A 20 -21.48 -13.50 10.36
N ILE A 21 -21.79 -12.50 9.52
CA ILE A 21 -21.44 -11.09 9.71
C ILE A 21 -22.47 -10.37 10.58
N ALA A 22 -23.70 -10.92 10.70
CA ALA A 22 -24.86 -10.29 11.33
C ALA A 22 -24.48 -9.46 12.57
N PHE A 23 -24.34 -8.14 12.37
CA PHE A 23 -23.97 -7.23 13.44
C PHE A 23 -25.19 -7.03 14.30
N GLU A 24 -25.19 -7.60 15.51
CA GLU A 24 -26.28 -7.48 16.48
C GLU A 24 -26.56 -6.02 16.90
N ALA A 25 -25.74 -5.04 16.49
CA ALA A 25 -25.81 -3.66 16.98
C ALA A 25 -25.85 -2.53 15.92
N ASN A 26 -25.74 -2.80 14.61
CA ASN A 26 -25.71 -1.71 13.60
C ASN A 26 -26.55 -2.00 12.34
N SER A 27 -27.82 -1.57 12.37
CA SER A 27 -28.78 -1.76 11.27
C SER A 27 -28.37 -1.05 9.97
N GLU A 28 -27.68 0.08 10.04
CA GLU A 28 -27.22 0.82 8.87
C GLU A 28 -26.11 0.05 8.14
N LEU A 29 -25.14 -0.47 8.91
CA LEU A 29 -24.05 -1.28 8.38
C LEU A 29 -24.57 -2.56 7.70
N ASN A 30 -25.58 -3.21 8.28
CA ASN A 30 -26.21 -4.39 7.68
C ASN A 30 -26.87 -4.07 6.32
N GLN A 31 -27.55 -2.92 6.21
CA GLN A 31 -28.13 -2.48 4.93
C GLN A 31 -27.05 -2.20 3.88
N GLU A 32 -25.94 -1.57 4.27
CA GLU A 32 -24.81 -1.36 3.37
C GLU A 32 -24.17 -2.67 2.91
N PHE A 33 -24.02 -3.66 3.81
CA PHE A 33 -23.55 -5.00 3.46
C PHE A 33 -24.48 -5.72 2.48
N GLU A 34 -25.79 -5.71 2.75
CA GLU A 34 -26.76 -6.30 1.82
C GLU A 34 -26.68 -5.67 0.43
N ALA A 35 -26.61 -4.34 0.36
CA ALA A 35 -26.49 -3.62 -0.89
C ALA A 35 -25.19 -3.98 -1.62
N PHE A 36 -24.07 -4.08 -0.88
CA PHE A 36 -22.79 -4.52 -1.42
C PHE A 36 -22.87 -5.95 -1.99
N PHE A 37 -23.35 -6.92 -1.23
CA PHE A 37 -23.45 -8.32 -1.68
C PHE A 37 -24.40 -8.48 -2.88
N LYS A 38 -25.51 -7.73 -2.92
CA LYS A 38 -26.42 -7.69 -4.08
C LYS A 38 -25.74 -7.16 -5.34
N SER A 39 -24.76 -6.28 -5.20
CA SER A 39 -24.00 -5.70 -6.32
C SER A 39 -22.79 -6.52 -6.76
N LEU A 40 -22.40 -7.54 -5.99
CA LEU A 40 -21.15 -8.26 -6.16
C LEU A 40 -21.19 -9.18 -7.39
N GLN A 41 -20.25 -8.98 -8.32
CA GLN A 41 -20.08 -9.87 -9.45
C GLN A 41 -19.28 -11.12 -9.04
N THR A 42 -19.89 -12.29 -9.18
CA THR A 42 -19.26 -13.60 -8.94
C THR A 42 -19.23 -14.51 -10.17
N SER A 43 -19.87 -14.08 -11.26
CA SER A 43 -19.88 -14.78 -12.55
C SER A 43 -18.98 -14.04 -13.53
N PHE A 44 -18.05 -14.78 -14.11
CA PHE A 44 -17.05 -14.25 -15.03
C PHE A 44 -16.97 -15.13 -16.28
N ASP A 45 -16.85 -14.48 -17.44
CA ASP A 45 -16.62 -15.16 -18.71
C ASP A 45 -15.12 -15.37 -18.87
N ASP A 46 -14.66 -16.60 -18.57
CA ASP A 46 -13.24 -16.94 -18.56
C ASP A 46 -12.51 -16.64 -19.87
N SER A 47 -13.19 -16.73 -21.02
CA SER A 47 -12.59 -16.39 -22.31
C SER A 47 -12.33 -14.89 -22.39
N LYS A 48 -13.34 -14.08 -22.09
CA LYS A 48 -13.21 -12.61 -22.12
C LYS A 48 -12.18 -12.10 -21.13
N GLU A 49 -12.10 -12.72 -19.95
CA GLU A 49 -11.14 -12.33 -18.93
C GLU A 49 -9.70 -12.67 -19.34
N ARG A 50 -9.50 -13.76 -20.10
CA ARG A 50 -8.20 -14.04 -20.72
C ARG A 50 -7.84 -13.02 -21.79
N ASP A 51 -8.79 -12.69 -22.67
CA ASP A 51 -8.58 -11.70 -23.72
C ASP A 51 -8.24 -10.31 -23.15
N LYS A 52 -8.96 -9.88 -22.09
CA LYS A 52 -8.67 -8.66 -21.35
C LYS A 52 -7.26 -8.68 -20.75
N ALA A 53 -6.87 -9.78 -20.12
CA ALA A 53 -5.56 -9.91 -19.49
C ALA A 53 -4.42 -9.83 -20.52
N GLU A 54 -4.57 -10.46 -21.68
CA GLU A 54 -3.59 -10.41 -22.76
C GLU A 54 -3.51 -9.01 -23.38
N SER A 55 -4.66 -8.41 -23.71
CA SER A 55 -4.73 -7.03 -24.21
C SER A 55 -4.08 -6.02 -23.24
N TRP A 56 -4.34 -6.17 -21.94
CA TRP A 56 -3.75 -5.32 -20.91
C TRP A 56 -2.23 -5.50 -20.82
N LEU A 57 -1.74 -6.74 -20.87
CA LEU A 57 -0.30 -7.02 -20.86
C LEU A 57 0.40 -6.48 -22.11
N ASP A 58 -0.23 -6.58 -23.28
CA ASP A 58 0.28 -6.02 -24.52
C ASP A 58 0.31 -4.49 -24.51
N TRP A 59 -0.70 -3.86 -23.90
CA TRP A 59 -0.65 -2.43 -23.57
C TRP A 59 0.54 -2.11 -22.66
N ALA A 60 0.71 -2.84 -21.55
CA ALA A 60 1.77 -2.56 -20.59
C ALA A 60 3.18 -2.74 -21.18
N LYS A 61 3.39 -3.79 -21.98
CA LYS A 61 4.67 -4.10 -22.62
C LYS A 61 5.10 -3.05 -23.66
N ARG A 62 4.17 -2.28 -24.22
CA ARG A 62 4.46 -1.18 -25.17
C ARG A 62 4.95 0.10 -24.49
N LEU A 63 4.79 0.22 -23.17
CA LEU A 63 5.13 1.43 -22.42
C LEU A 63 6.50 1.30 -21.77
N GLN A 64 7.44 2.18 -22.11
CA GLN A 64 8.83 2.13 -21.62
C GLN A 64 8.98 2.38 -20.10
N TYR A 65 7.96 2.95 -19.48
CA TYR A 65 7.88 3.27 -18.06
C TYR A 65 7.10 2.21 -17.25
N LEU A 66 6.71 1.10 -17.89
CA LEU A 66 6.21 -0.10 -17.22
C LEU A 66 7.19 -1.24 -17.47
N LYS A 67 7.29 -2.14 -16.49
CA LYS A 67 8.12 -3.35 -16.59
C LYS A 67 7.28 -4.56 -16.22
N ALA A 68 7.17 -5.50 -17.16
CA ALA A 68 6.70 -6.84 -16.92
C ALA A 68 7.88 -7.74 -16.56
N VAL A 69 7.78 -8.45 -15.43
CA VAL A 69 8.79 -9.41 -14.96
C VAL A 69 8.16 -10.79 -14.98
N GLU A 70 8.57 -11.61 -15.94
CA GLU A 70 8.09 -12.99 -16.08
C GLU A 70 8.95 -13.92 -15.20
N THR A 71 8.33 -14.93 -14.60
CA THR A 71 8.97 -15.83 -13.66
C THR A 71 8.31 -17.20 -13.70
N ASP A 72 9.11 -18.24 -13.94
CA ASP A 72 8.60 -19.61 -13.97
C ASP A 72 8.05 -20.02 -12.59
N ILE A 73 6.90 -20.70 -12.63
CA ILE A 73 6.35 -21.34 -11.44
C ILE A 73 7.10 -22.67 -11.25
N PRO A 74 7.68 -22.94 -10.07
CA PRO A 74 8.32 -24.21 -9.79
C PRO A 74 7.45 -25.41 -10.14
N ASN A 75 8.10 -26.46 -10.62
CA ASN A 75 7.44 -27.72 -10.90
C ASN A 75 6.64 -28.18 -9.69
N PHE A 76 5.56 -28.92 -9.93
CA PHE A 76 4.67 -29.49 -8.91
C PHE A 76 3.69 -28.52 -8.23
N ILE A 77 3.83 -27.21 -8.35
CA ILE A 77 2.85 -26.26 -7.77
C ILE A 77 1.54 -26.27 -8.57
N LEU A 78 1.64 -26.13 -9.89
CA LEU A 78 0.48 -26.23 -10.78
C LEU A 78 -0.03 -27.69 -10.87
N PRO A 79 -1.31 -27.89 -11.23
CA PRO A 79 -1.88 -29.22 -11.45
C PRO A 79 -1.08 -30.06 -12.45
N ARG A 80 -1.27 -31.38 -12.40
CA ARG A 80 -0.57 -32.31 -13.31
C ARG A 80 -0.87 -31.92 -14.76
N LYS A 81 0.17 -31.87 -15.60
CA LYS A 81 0.13 -31.43 -17.01
C LYS A 81 -0.01 -29.93 -17.24
N CYS A 82 0.01 -29.11 -16.19
CA CYS A 82 0.08 -27.66 -16.32
C CYS A 82 1.52 -27.18 -16.05
N SER A 83 1.98 -26.23 -16.86
CA SER A 83 3.16 -25.41 -16.61
C SER A 83 2.79 -23.95 -16.85
N GLY A 84 3.56 -23.03 -16.27
CA GLY A 84 3.21 -21.63 -16.35
C GLY A 84 4.19 -20.70 -15.67
N GLN A 85 3.84 -19.42 -15.73
CA GLN A 85 4.64 -18.31 -15.25
C GLN A 85 3.77 -17.31 -14.50
N LEU A 86 4.37 -16.65 -13.51
CA LEU A 86 3.86 -15.40 -12.97
C LEU A 86 4.44 -14.23 -13.76
N ILE A 87 3.64 -13.18 -13.95
CA ILE A 87 4.04 -11.95 -14.60
C ILE A 87 3.69 -10.79 -13.69
N ASP A 88 4.70 -10.25 -13.01
CA ASP A 88 4.55 -9.07 -12.18
C ASP A 88 4.70 -7.80 -13.04
N VAL A 89 3.71 -6.91 -13.00
CA VAL A 89 3.77 -5.63 -13.73
C VAL A 89 3.86 -4.46 -12.77
N LYS A 90 4.89 -3.64 -12.96
CA LYS A 90 5.17 -2.47 -12.13
C LYS A 90 5.56 -1.25 -12.95
N VAL A 91 5.34 -0.08 -12.37
CA VAL A 91 5.95 1.16 -12.84
C VAL A 91 7.47 1.07 -12.68
N PHE A 92 8.18 1.49 -13.71
CA PHE A 92 9.64 1.46 -13.77
C PHE A 92 10.16 2.81 -14.26
N SER A 93 10.84 3.53 -13.37
CA SER A 93 11.61 4.71 -13.74
C SER A 93 13.09 4.36 -13.86
N ARG A 94 13.72 4.76 -14.98
CA ARG A 94 15.19 4.67 -15.13
C ARG A 94 15.93 5.69 -14.27
N ARG A 95 15.28 6.82 -13.95
CA ARG A 95 15.87 7.95 -13.23
C ARG A 95 14.82 8.54 -12.28
N GLY A 96 15.06 8.43 -10.98
CA GLY A 96 14.18 8.99 -9.96
C GLY A 96 12.97 8.11 -9.61
N PRO A 97 12.02 8.66 -8.85
CA PRO A 97 10.91 7.91 -8.26
C PRO A 97 9.81 7.53 -9.26
N ASP A 98 8.95 6.60 -8.86
CA ASP A 98 7.78 6.18 -9.65
C ASP A 98 6.66 7.24 -9.66
N ASP A 99 6.63 8.14 -8.67
CA ASP A 99 5.61 9.20 -8.53
C ASP A 99 5.45 10.07 -9.78
N ALA A 100 6.57 10.48 -10.41
CA ALA A 100 6.53 11.34 -11.59
C ALA A 100 5.79 10.68 -12.77
N ILE A 101 5.88 9.35 -12.91
CA ILE A 101 5.19 8.60 -13.96
C ILE A 101 3.69 8.59 -13.66
N TYR A 102 3.29 8.33 -12.41
CA TYR A 102 1.89 8.40 -12.02
C TYR A 102 1.32 9.80 -12.20
N ASP A 103 2.04 10.85 -11.82
CA ASP A 103 1.57 12.23 -11.97
C ASP A 103 1.40 12.63 -13.44
N THR A 104 2.30 12.16 -14.30
CA THR A 104 2.30 12.48 -15.74
C THR A 104 1.20 11.72 -16.50
N TYR A 105 1.04 10.41 -16.27
CA TYR A 105 0.22 9.55 -17.12
C TYR A 105 -1.05 9.06 -16.40
N LYS A 106 -2.20 9.70 -16.70
CA LYS A 106 -3.51 9.30 -16.14
C LYS A 106 -3.84 7.83 -16.40
N SER A 107 -3.53 7.31 -17.59
CA SER A 107 -3.76 5.89 -17.92
C SER A 107 -3.02 4.93 -17.00
N VAL A 108 -1.84 5.30 -16.50
CA VAL A 108 -1.10 4.51 -15.50
C VAL A 108 -1.81 4.57 -14.15
N ARG A 109 -2.26 5.76 -13.71
CA ARG A 109 -3.06 5.90 -12.47
C ARG A 109 -4.34 5.08 -12.53
N ASP A 110 -5.00 5.07 -13.68
CA ASP A 110 -6.29 4.41 -13.87
C ASP A 110 -6.16 2.88 -13.96
N LYS A 111 -5.06 2.36 -14.52
CA LYS A 111 -4.94 0.92 -14.85
C LYS A 111 -3.93 0.13 -14.03
N VAL A 112 -2.92 0.77 -13.43
CA VAL A 112 -1.77 0.07 -12.84
C VAL A 112 -1.84 0.14 -11.31
N ALA A 113 -2.08 -1.01 -10.68
CA ALA A 113 -1.96 -1.13 -9.23
C ALA A 113 -0.50 -1.18 -8.76
N ARG A 114 -0.27 -0.92 -7.47
CA ARG A 114 1.01 -1.21 -6.80
C ARG A 114 1.07 -2.67 -6.34
N GLY A 115 0.94 -3.57 -7.31
CA GLY A 115 0.86 -5.02 -7.13
C GLY A 115 -0.05 -5.65 -8.18
N ASN A 116 0.43 -5.76 -9.43
CA ASN A 116 -0.27 -6.49 -10.48
C ASN A 116 0.45 -7.81 -10.71
N CYS A 117 -0.27 -8.92 -10.61
CA CYS A 117 0.27 -10.24 -10.93
C CYS A 117 -0.68 -11.00 -11.86
N PHE A 118 -0.12 -11.53 -12.93
CA PHE A 118 -0.83 -12.38 -13.88
C PHE A 118 -0.28 -13.79 -13.82
N LEU A 119 -1.19 -14.77 -13.93
CA LEU A 119 -0.85 -16.17 -14.14
C LEU A 119 -0.99 -16.48 -15.63
N ARG A 120 0.11 -16.89 -16.27
CA ARG A 120 0.09 -17.44 -17.62
C ARG A 120 0.32 -18.94 -17.55
N ILE A 121 -0.70 -19.73 -17.87
CA ILE A 121 -0.59 -21.18 -18.04
C ILE A 121 -0.17 -21.43 -19.48
N THR A 122 1.03 -21.99 -19.67
CA THR A 122 1.65 -22.21 -20.98
C THR A 122 1.35 -23.58 -21.57
N SER A 123 1.00 -24.55 -20.73
CA SER A 123 0.54 -25.89 -21.15
C SER A 123 -0.56 -26.43 -20.23
N GLY A 124 -1.38 -27.35 -20.73
CA GLY A 124 -2.48 -27.98 -19.99
C GLY A 124 -3.87 -27.49 -20.43
N PRO A 125 -4.95 -28.05 -19.85
CA PRO A 125 -6.33 -27.75 -20.24
C PRO A 125 -6.76 -26.30 -19.89
N GLU A 126 -6.08 -25.68 -18.93
CA GLU A 126 -6.37 -24.34 -18.42
C GLU A 126 -5.50 -23.26 -19.07
N GLN A 127 -4.94 -23.52 -20.26
CA GLN A 127 -4.03 -22.61 -20.97
C GLN A 127 -4.63 -21.21 -21.14
N GLY A 128 -3.80 -20.18 -20.98
CA GLY A 128 -4.17 -18.78 -21.14
C GLY A 128 -3.59 -17.89 -20.04
N THR A 129 -3.83 -16.60 -20.16
CA THR A 129 -3.35 -15.60 -19.19
C THR A 129 -4.53 -15.05 -18.38
N ARG A 130 -4.38 -14.90 -17.07
CA ARG A 130 -5.40 -14.34 -16.18
C ARG A 130 -4.76 -13.34 -15.22
N CYS A 131 -5.41 -12.22 -14.94
CA CYS A 131 -5.04 -11.40 -13.78
C CYS A 131 -5.51 -12.15 -12.53
N ILE A 132 -4.57 -12.48 -11.64
CA ILE A 132 -4.89 -13.20 -10.40
C ILE A 132 -4.71 -12.32 -9.17
N LEU A 133 -4.06 -11.17 -9.31
CA LEU A 133 -3.84 -10.23 -8.22
C LEU A 133 -3.75 -8.82 -8.78
N HIS A 134 -4.57 -7.93 -8.24
CA HIS A 134 -4.62 -6.52 -8.59
C HIS A 134 -4.82 -5.73 -7.32
N ALA A 135 -3.72 -5.23 -6.75
CA ALA A 135 -3.71 -4.52 -5.47
C ALA A 135 -4.28 -3.09 -5.58
N LEU A 136 -4.04 -2.27 -4.55
CA LEU A 136 -4.49 -0.88 -4.56
C LEU A 136 -3.70 -0.02 -5.57
N LYS A 137 -4.41 0.86 -6.28
CA LYS A 137 -3.80 1.85 -7.18
C LYS A 137 -2.98 2.88 -6.39
N LYS A 138 -2.05 3.57 -7.08
CA LYS A 138 -1.29 4.65 -6.44
C LYS A 138 -2.27 5.73 -5.98
N PHE A 139 -2.12 6.14 -4.73
CA PHE A 139 -2.63 7.39 -4.19
C PHE A 139 -1.47 8.13 -3.52
N THR A 140 -1.69 9.38 -3.18
CA THR A 140 -0.65 10.33 -2.79
C THR A 140 -1.19 11.26 -1.69
N GLY A 141 -0.30 12.00 -1.04
CA GLY A 141 -0.69 13.03 -0.09
C GLY A 141 -0.27 14.43 -0.53
N GLY A 142 -0.33 15.36 0.41
CA GLY A 142 0.24 16.69 0.23
C GLY A 142 1.77 16.67 0.23
N LEU A 143 2.36 17.85 0.31
CA LEU A 143 3.81 18.00 0.47
C LEU A 143 4.28 17.24 1.71
N GLY A 144 5.33 16.43 1.56
CA GLY A 144 5.90 15.58 2.61
C GLY A 144 5.24 14.23 2.85
N ASP A 145 4.07 13.98 2.28
CA ASP A 145 3.37 12.71 2.47
C ASP A 145 3.89 11.61 1.54
N ASP A 146 4.49 12.00 0.41
CA ASP A 146 5.24 11.12 -0.50
C ASP A 146 6.75 11.28 -0.30
N ASP A 147 7.47 10.17 -0.42
CA ASP A 147 8.88 10.07 -0.03
C ASP A 147 9.80 11.00 -0.86
N ASP A 148 9.38 11.35 -2.08
CA ASP A 148 10.15 12.18 -3.02
C ASP A 148 9.43 13.48 -3.42
N ARG A 149 8.29 13.83 -2.81
CA ARG A 149 7.53 15.04 -3.13
C ARG A 149 7.80 16.16 -2.12
N ASP A 150 8.91 16.84 -2.34
CA ASP A 150 9.40 17.93 -1.49
C ASP A 150 9.14 19.34 -2.06
N LYS A 151 8.55 19.42 -3.27
CA LYS A 151 8.29 20.68 -3.99
C LYS A 151 7.05 20.55 -4.85
N GLY A 152 6.38 21.67 -5.11
CA GLY A 152 5.25 21.76 -6.03
C GLY A 152 3.93 22.04 -5.31
N ASP A 153 2.83 21.70 -5.98
CA ASP A 153 1.47 21.97 -5.50
C ASP A 153 1.03 20.96 -4.43
N ASN A 154 0.68 21.47 -3.25
CA ASN A 154 0.15 20.71 -2.11
C ASN A 154 -1.18 20.00 -2.43
N HIS A 155 -1.86 20.38 -3.52
CA HIS A 155 -3.12 19.80 -3.96
C HIS A 155 -2.98 18.78 -5.09
N THR A 156 -1.75 18.38 -5.46
CA THR A 156 -1.53 17.39 -6.52
C THR A 156 -2.30 16.08 -6.27
N TRP A 157 -2.54 15.72 -5.01
CA TRP A 157 -3.34 14.55 -4.64
C TRP A 157 -4.79 14.59 -5.13
N LYS A 158 -5.38 15.78 -5.34
CA LYS A 158 -6.72 15.92 -5.90
C LYS A 158 -6.82 15.32 -7.32
N LYS A 159 -5.71 15.25 -8.07
CA LYS A 159 -5.66 14.62 -9.41
C LYS A 159 -5.88 13.10 -9.39
N TYR A 160 -5.82 12.50 -8.21
CA TYR A 160 -6.07 11.07 -7.99
C TYR A 160 -7.52 10.80 -7.57
N PHE A 161 -8.33 11.84 -7.39
CA PHE A 161 -9.74 11.68 -7.11
C PHE A 161 -10.51 11.47 -8.41
N THR A 162 -11.53 10.63 -8.37
CA THR A 162 -12.44 10.38 -9.49
C THR A 162 -13.55 11.43 -9.55
N LYS A 163 -13.77 12.18 -8.47
CA LYS A 163 -14.79 13.23 -8.33
C LYS A 163 -14.24 14.41 -7.50
N PRO A 164 -14.81 15.62 -7.62
CA PRO A 164 -14.45 16.77 -6.78
C PRO A 164 -14.70 16.52 -5.29
N LEU A 165 -13.84 17.03 -4.41
CA LEU A 165 -13.88 16.77 -2.96
C LEU A 165 -15.23 17.13 -2.33
N GLU A 166 -15.92 18.12 -2.89
CA GLU A 166 -17.24 18.62 -2.46
C GLU A 166 -18.35 17.57 -2.65
N SER A 167 -18.09 16.53 -3.46
CA SER A 167 -18.99 15.39 -3.65
C SER A 167 -18.87 14.36 -2.52
N ALA A 168 -17.86 14.48 -1.66
CA ALA A 168 -17.68 13.57 -0.54
C ALA A 168 -18.80 13.77 0.49
N HIS A 169 -19.34 12.67 0.98
CA HIS A 169 -20.38 12.63 2.00
C HIS A 169 -19.81 12.28 3.37
N LYS A 170 -18.93 11.29 3.43
CA LYS A 170 -18.23 10.85 4.65
C LYS A 170 -16.80 10.47 4.35
N VAL A 171 -15.97 10.44 5.39
CA VAL A 171 -14.58 10.01 5.31
C VAL A 171 -14.37 8.82 6.25
N ILE A 172 -13.82 7.74 5.72
CA ILE A 172 -13.32 6.63 6.53
C ILE A 172 -11.84 6.85 6.76
N ILE A 173 -11.42 6.87 8.02
CA ILE A 173 -10.04 7.12 8.43
C ILE A 173 -9.48 5.84 9.00
N THR A 174 -8.29 5.45 8.55
CA THR A 174 -7.53 4.32 9.10
C THR A 174 -6.16 4.79 9.51
N LYS A 175 -5.56 4.15 10.53
CA LYS A 175 -4.13 4.36 10.81
C LYS A 175 -3.31 3.87 9.63
N LYS A 176 -2.34 4.68 9.22
CA LYS A 176 -1.34 4.24 8.24
C LYS A 176 -0.31 3.40 8.98
N ALA A 177 -0.51 2.08 8.98
CA ALA A 177 0.46 1.12 9.50
C ALA A 177 1.85 1.33 8.86
N ASN A 178 2.91 1.21 9.65
CA ASN A 178 4.28 1.49 9.22
C ASN A 178 5.05 0.21 8.86
N GLY A 179 4.72 -0.36 7.71
CA GLY A 179 5.32 -1.61 7.25
C GLY A 179 5.60 -1.64 5.76
N GLU A 180 5.47 -2.82 5.18
CA GLU A 180 5.57 -3.07 3.75
C GLU A 180 4.25 -3.58 3.19
N ALA A 181 4.00 -3.35 1.90
CA ALA A 181 2.79 -3.85 1.26
C ALA A 181 2.81 -5.38 1.15
N ALA A 182 1.70 -6.03 1.52
CA ALA A 182 1.49 -7.46 1.44
C ALA A 182 0.16 -7.76 0.75
N HIS A 183 0.11 -8.79 -0.08
CA HIS A 183 -1.07 -9.14 -0.85
C HIS A 183 -1.39 -10.63 -0.75
N LEU A 184 -2.68 -10.96 -0.85
CA LEU A 184 -3.19 -12.33 -0.94
C LEU A 184 -4.34 -12.38 -1.94
N SER A 185 -4.29 -13.36 -2.83
CA SER A 185 -5.43 -13.80 -3.62
C SER A 185 -5.43 -15.34 -3.72
N CYS A 186 -6.54 -15.90 -4.19
CA CYS A 186 -6.68 -17.33 -4.39
C CYS A 186 -7.34 -17.61 -5.73
N VAL A 187 -6.83 -18.60 -6.46
CA VAL A 187 -7.37 -19.05 -7.75
C VAL A 187 -7.57 -20.55 -7.73
N LYS A 188 -8.53 -21.04 -8.52
CA LYS A 188 -8.77 -22.48 -8.70
C LYS A 188 -8.39 -22.88 -10.13
N ILE A 189 -7.46 -23.82 -10.26
CA ILE A 189 -7.00 -24.35 -11.56
C ILE A 189 -7.17 -25.86 -11.50
N ASP A 190 -7.94 -26.43 -12.44
CA ASP A 190 -8.21 -27.89 -12.51
C ASP A 190 -8.62 -28.48 -11.15
N GLY A 191 -9.57 -27.83 -10.48
CA GLY A 191 -10.06 -28.26 -9.16
C GLY A 191 -9.16 -27.91 -7.98
N GLN A 192 -7.89 -27.57 -8.20
CA GLN A 192 -6.90 -27.29 -7.16
C GLN A 192 -6.90 -25.80 -6.77
N ARG A 193 -7.01 -25.51 -5.46
CA ARG A 193 -6.83 -24.15 -4.93
C ARG A 193 -5.34 -23.79 -4.91
N LEU A 194 -5.01 -22.61 -5.40
CA LEU A 194 -3.67 -22.03 -5.44
C LEU A 194 -3.72 -20.64 -4.82
N ILE A 195 -2.84 -20.40 -3.86
CA ILE A 195 -2.69 -19.11 -3.17
C ILE A 195 -1.62 -18.31 -3.90
N CYS A 196 -1.93 -17.07 -4.24
CA CYS A 196 -0.94 -16.10 -4.70
C CYS A 196 -0.74 -15.06 -3.62
N ALA A 197 0.49 -14.91 -3.14
CA ALA A 197 0.82 -13.93 -2.12
C ALA A 197 2.19 -13.30 -2.39
N GLY A 198 2.41 -12.10 -1.86
CA GLY A 198 3.69 -11.41 -2.06
C GLY A 198 3.64 -9.94 -1.73
N SER A 199 4.69 -9.24 -2.13
CA SER A 199 4.88 -7.80 -1.85
C SER A 199 4.46 -6.93 -3.04
N LYS A 200 4.65 -5.60 -2.94
CA LYS A 200 4.39 -4.63 -4.01
C LYS A 200 4.82 -5.08 -5.42
N ASN A 201 5.96 -5.76 -5.53
CA ASN A 201 6.64 -5.96 -6.82
C ASN A 201 6.95 -7.42 -7.17
N VAL A 202 6.74 -8.35 -6.24
CA VAL A 202 7.11 -9.76 -6.40
C VAL A 202 6.08 -10.62 -5.71
N HIS A 203 5.47 -11.53 -6.46
CA HIS A 203 4.51 -12.49 -5.93
C HIS A 203 4.97 -13.94 -6.16
N ILE A 204 4.37 -14.83 -5.40
CA ILE A 204 4.66 -16.25 -5.34
C ILE A 204 3.33 -17.01 -5.38
N LEU A 205 3.29 -18.10 -6.14
CA LEU A 205 2.14 -19.01 -6.20
C LEU A 205 2.47 -20.25 -5.37
N ILE A 206 1.62 -20.60 -4.41
CA ILE A 206 1.84 -21.69 -3.46
C ILE A 206 0.56 -22.50 -3.24
N ARG A 207 0.71 -23.76 -2.85
CA ARG A 207 -0.39 -24.62 -2.34
C ARG A 207 -0.37 -24.70 -0.83
N ASN A 208 0.84 -24.70 -0.27
CA ASN A 208 1.14 -24.83 1.15
C ASN A 208 2.46 -24.12 1.48
N ARG A 209 2.77 -24.01 2.76
CA ARG A 209 3.98 -23.36 3.27
C ARG A 209 5.28 -23.89 2.68
N GLY A 210 5.36 -25.20 2.39
CA GLY A 210 6.56 -25.83 1.83
C GLY A 210 6.94 -25.31 0.44
N ASP A 211 5.95 -24.87 -0.35
CA ASP A 211 6.20 -24.36 -1.70
C ASP A 211 6.97 -23.03 -1.70
N ILE A 212 6.95 -22.26 -0.59
CA ILE A 212 7.69 -20.99 -0.46
C ILE A 212 9.19 -21.20 -0.70
N ALA A 213 9.76 -22.29 -0.16
CA ALA A 213 11.19 -22.60 -0.25
C ALA A 213 11.67 -22.95 -1.68
N LEU A 214 10.73 -23.17 -2.62
CA LEU A 214 11.04 -23.43 -4.03
C LEU A 214 11.44 -22.14 -4.78
N TYR A 215 11.09 -20.97 -4.25
CA TYR A 215 11.42 -19.67 -4.81
C TYR A 215 12.70 -19.12 -4.17
N ARG A 216 13.82 -19.20 -4.88
CA ARG A 216 15.15 -18.90 -4.34
C ARG A 216 15.73 -17.58 -4.88
N GLY A 217 16.56 -16.95 -4.05
CA GLY A 217 17.32 -15.74 -4.38
C GLY A 217 16.72 -14.46 -3.81
N ASP A 218 17.55 -13.41 -3.75
CA ASP A 218 17.26 -12.17 -3.02
C ASP A 218 15.96 -11.46 -3.45
N ARG A 219 15.56 -11.63 -4.71
CA ARG A 219 14.32 -11.05 -5.24
C ARG A 219 13.07 -11.49 -4.46
N TYR A 220 13.08 -12.69 -3.87
CA TYR A 220 11.94 -13.24 -3.14
C TYR A 220 12.01 -12.97 -1.64
N ARG A 221 13.03 -12.28 -1.12
CA ARG A 221 13.22 -12.10 0.33
C ARG A 221 11.95 -11.56 1.02
N ILE A 222 11.47 -10.39 0.58
CA ILE A 222 10.28 -9.76 1.14
C ILE A 222 9.02 -10.58 0.81
N ALA A 223 8.89 -11.08 -0.42
CA ALA A 223 7.72 -11.86 -0.81
C ALA A 223 7.58 -13.16 0.00
N SER A 224 8.70 -13.80 0.36
CA SER A 224 8.73 -15.01 1.18
C SER A 224 8.33 -14.73 2.62
N GLU A 225 8.80 -13.63 3.19
CA GLU A 225 8.38 -13.18 4.54
C GLU A 225 6.88 -12.86 4.58
N VAL A 226 6.36 -12.20 3.55
CA VAL A 226 4.91 -12.00 3.38
C VAL A 226 4.18 -13.34 3.29
N CYS A 227 4.63 -14.27 2.45
CA CYS A 227 3.99 -15.58 2.31
C CYS A 227 3.99 -16.36 3.62
N HIS A 228 5.08 -16.35 4.39
CA HIS A 228 5.12 -16.98 5.70
C HIS A 228 4.12 -16.35 6.68
N SER A 229 4.02 -15.02 6.71
CA SER A 229 3.08 -14.30 7.58
C SER A 229 1.61 -14.54 7.20
N ILE A 230 1.33 -14.65 5.90
CA ILE A 230 0.01 -15.02 5.39
C ILE A 230 -0.33 -16.46 5.76
N MET A 231 0.60 -17.40 5.57
CA MET A 231 0.39 -18.79 5.97
C MET A 231 0.20 -18.93 7.48
N ASP A 232 0.92 -18.15 8.30
CA ASP A 232 0.73 -18.12 9.76
C ASP A 232 -0.71 -17.72 10.13
N ASN A 233 -1.29 -16.77 9.40
CA ASN A 233 -2.68 -16.36 9.60
C ASN A 233 -3.67 -17.43 9.11
N LEU A 234 -3.45 -18.02 7.94
CA LEU A 234 -4.35 -19.06 7.41
C LEU A 234 -4.30 -20.34 8.25
N GLU A 235 -3.15 -20.68 8.84
CA GLU A 235 -2.97 -21.86 9.68
C GLU A 235 -3.50 -21.66 11.11
N SER A 236 -3.63 -20.42 11.58
CA SER A 236 -4.27 -20.12 12.88
C SER A 236 -5.79 -20.12 12.82
N MET A 237 -6.38 -19.97 11.63
CA MET A 237 -7.82 -20.05 11.41
C MET A 237 -8.36 -21.48 11.58
N THR A 238 -9.61 -21.60 12.02
CA THR A 238 -10.32 -22.87 11.89
C THR A 238 -10.48 -23.26 10.42
N GLN A 239 -10.55 -24.56 10.12
CA GLN A 239 -10.70 -25.02 8.73
C GLN A 239 -11.92 -24.40 8.02
N PRO A 240 -13.13 -24.33 8.63
CA PRO A 240 -14.27 -23.67 7.98
C PRO A 240 -14.05 -22.19 7.69
N GLN A 241 -13.42 -21.43 8.60
CA GLN A 241 -13.10 -20.02 8.36
C GLN A 241 -12.12 -19.84 7.21
N ARG A 242 -11.03 -20.62 7.20
CA ARG A 242 -10.04 -20.61 6.13
C ARG A 242 -10.67 -20.97 4.78
N ASP A 243 -11.47 -22.03 4.73
CA ASP A 243 -12.12 -22.48 3.49
C ASP A 243 -13.08 -21.41 2.95
N ARG A 244 -13.88 -20.77 3.82
CA ARG A 244 -14.75 -19.65 3.45
C ARG A 244 -13.98 -18.48 2.86
N LEU A 245 -12.86 -18.07 3.48
CA LEU A 245 -12.02 -16.98 2.97
C LEU A 245 -11.45 -17.31 1.59
N LEU A 246 -10.88 -18.51 1.42
CA LEU A 246 -10.27 -18.91 0.15
C LEU A 246 -11.32 -19.06 -0.96
N ASP A 247 -12.49 -19.61 -0.65
CA ASP A 247 -13.60 -19.70 -1.60
C ASP A 247 -14.17 -18.33 -1.95
N PHE A 248 -14.26 -17.40 -0.98
CA PHE A 248 -14.61 -16.01 -1.24
C PHE A 248 -13.64 -15.35 -2.22
N LEU A 249 -12.33 -15.49 -2.00
CA LEU A 249 -11.30 -14.97 -2.90
C LEU A 249 -11.41 -15.55 -4.32
N ILE A 250 -11.69 -16.86 -4.43
CA ILE A 250 -11.87 -17.53 -5.74
C ILE A 250 -13.14 -17.02 -6.44
N ALA A 251 -14.26 -16.96 -5.72
CA ALA A 251 -15.57 -16.62 -6.28
C ALA A 251 -15.66 -15.15 -6.70
N THR A 252 -15.00 -14.25 -5.97
CA THR A 252 -15.03 -12.80 -6.22
C THR A 252 -13.86 -12.31 -7.05
N ARG A 253 -12.79 -13.11 -7.15
CA ARG A 253 -11.48 -12.70 -7.72
C ARG A 253 -10.93 -11.46 -7.02
N PHE A 254 -11.14 -11.37 -5.72
CA PHE A 254 -10.61 -10.28 -4.92
C PHE A 254 -9.15 -10.52 -4.57
N THR A 255 -8.45 -9.42 -4.34
CA THR A 255 -7.16 -9.35 -3.68
C THR A 255 -7.38 -8.73 -2.31
N ALA A 256 -6.95 -9.43 -1.27
CA ALA A 256 -6.81 -8.87 0.06
C ALA A 256 -5.49 -8.11 0.13
N VAL A 257 -5.55 -6.83 0.49
CA VAL A 257 -4.39 -5.96 0.64
C VAL A 257 -4.10 -5.75 2.12
N PHE A 258 -2.85 -5.96 2.51
CA PHE A 258 -2.35 -5.88 3.88
C PHE A 258 -1.14 -4.94 3.97
N GLU A 259 -0.86 -4.47 5.17
CA GLU A 259 0.48 -4.05 5.58
C GLU A 259 1.13 -5.19 6.38
N ILE A 260 2.37 -5.56 6.08
CA ILE A 260 3.17 -6.44 6.93
C ILE A 260 4.02 -5.60 7.89
N LEU A 261 3.88 -5.85 9.19
CA LEU A 261 4.67 -5.27 10.28
C LEU A 261 5.76 -6.26 10.69
N ALA A 262 7.02 -5.97 10.38
CA ALA A 262 8.14 -6.86 10.63
C ALA A 262 9.05 -6.30 11.76
N PRO A 263 9.09 -6.91 12.96
CA PRO A 263 9.89 -6.41 14.08
C PRO A 263 11.41 -6.44 13.84
N HIS A 264 11.88 -7.20 12.85
CA HIS A 264 13.29 -7.28 12.48
C HIS A 264 13.63 -6.45 11.23
N HIS A 265 12.65 -5.75 10.65
CA HIS A 265 12.82 -4.86 9.51
C HIS A 265 11.93 -3.63 9.68
N GLN A 266 12.23 -2.84 10.71
CA GLN A 266 11.43 -1.71 11.14
C GLN A 266 11.79 -0.44 10.37
N HIS A 267 10.77 0.37 10.10
CA HIS A 267 10.91 1.67 9.44
C HIS A 267 11.18 2.77 10.46
N VAL A 268 10.13 3.36 11.06
CA VAL A 268 10.24 4.47 12.02
C VAL A 268 9.42 4.21 13.28
N GLU A 269 8.29 3.51 13.19
CA GLU A 269 7.54 3.08 14.37
C GLU A 269 8.21 1.89 15.06
N ASP A 270 8.20 1.89 16.39
CA ASP A 270 8.76 0.81 17.19
C ASP A 270 7.82 -0.40 17.23
N LEU A 271 8.22 -1.46 16.53
CA LEU A 271 7.54 -2.73 16.45
C LEU A 271 8.11 -3.79 17.41
N SER A 272 8.96 -3.41 18.36
CA SER A 272 9.64 -4.36 19.27
C SER A 272 8.70 -5.10 20.23
N HIS A 273 7.44 -4.66 20.31
CA HIS A 273 6.38 -5.38 21.02
C HIS A 273 5.91 -6.65 20.27
N LEU A 274 6.25 -6.80 18.98
CA LEU A 274 5.96 -7.97 18.18
C LEU A 274 7.10 -8.99 18.24
N CYS A 275 6.77 -10.26 18.44
CA CYS A 275 7.76 -11.35 18.44
C CYS A 275 8.02 -11.95 17.05
N LYS A 276 7.16 -11.68 16.08
CA LYS A 276 7.25 -12.15 14.69
C LYS A 276 6.51 -11.18 13.75
N PRO A 277 6.74 -11.27 12.43
CA PRO A 277 5.99 -10.46 11.48
C PRO A 277 4.47 -10.75 11.53
N GLU A 278 3.68 -9.70 11.39
CA GLU A 278 2.21 -9.78 11.37
C GLU A 278 1.66 -9.03 10.16
N VAL A 279 0.58 -9.53 9.56
CA VAL A 279 -0.14 -8.84 8.49
C VAL A 279 -1.43 -8.22 9.01
N HIS A 280 -1.68 -6.98 8.61
CA HIS A 280 -2.88 -6.23 8.96
C HIS A 280 -3.64 -5.89 7.70
N PHE A 281 -4.86 -6.43 7.57
CA PHE A 281 -5.73 -6.18 6.43
C PHE A 281 -6.13 -4.70 6.37
N ILE A 282 -6.11 -4.15 5.16
CA ILE A 282 -6.46 -2.76 4.86
C ILE A 282 -7.73 -2.69 4.01
N THR A 283 -7.75 -3.38 2.86
CA THR A 283 -8.84 -3.25 1.89
C THR A 283 -8.90 -4.41 0.91
N TRP A 284 -10.03 -4.51 0.21
CA TRP A 284 -10.25 -5.45 -0.89
C TRP A 284 -10.20 -4.71 -2.23
N THR A 285 -9.55 -5.34 -3.21
CA THR A 285 -9.51 -4.87 -4.59
C THR A 285 -9.90 -6.00 -5.54
N SER A 286 -10.40 -5.67 -6.74
CA SER A 286 -10.80 -6.64 -7.76
C SER A 286 -9.78 -6.72 -8.88
N THR A 287 -9.72 -7.88 -9.53
CA THR A 287 -8.94 -8.10 -10.77
C THR A 287 -9.58 -7.47 -12.00
N GLU A 288 -10.50 -6.51 -11.85
CA GLU A 288 -11.05 -5.77 -13.00
C GLU A 288 -9.97 -4.84 -13.55
N LEU A 289 -9.48 -5.17 -14.76
CA LEU A 289 -8.37 -4.49 -15.43
C LEU A 289 -8.80 -3.23 -16.18
N GLU A 290 -10.09 -3.11 -16.48
CA GLU A 290 -10.69 -1.98 -17.18
C GLU A 290 -11.85 -1.37 -16.38
N PRO A 291 -11.61 -0.96 -15.11
CA PRO A 291 -12.68 -0.39 -14.31
C PRO A 291 -13.09 0.96 -14.87
N ASP A 292 -14.37 1.29 -14.74
CA ASP A 292 -14.86 2.64 -15.03
C ASP A 292 -14.12 3.64 -14.13
N PRO A 293 -13.28 4.53 -14.69
CA PRO A 293 -12.44 5.43 -13.91
C PRO A 293 -13.27 6.44 -13.09
N ASN A 294 -14.57 6.58 -13.35
CA ASN A 294 -15.45 7.50 -12.64
C ASN A 294 -16.26 6.82 -11.52
N LYS A 295 -16.19 5.48 -11.38
CA LYS A 295 -17.01 4.75 -10.41
C LYS A 295 -16.38 4.64 -9.04
N MET A 296 -15.21 4.02 -8.89
CA MET A 296 -14.62 3.75 -7.58
C MET A 296 -13.11 3.44 -7.64
N LEU A 297 -12.37 3.84 -6.61
CA LEU A 297 -10.94 3.53 -6.45
C LEU A 297 -10.68 2.24 -5.68
N CYS A 298 -11.58 1.88 -4.77
CA CYS A 298 -11.57 0.63 -4.01
C CYS A 298 -12.80 -0.19 -4.40
N THR A 299 -12.65 -1.50 -4.48
CA THR A 299 -13.76 -2.41 -4.83
C THR A 299 -14.76 -2.52 -3.69
N VAL A 300 -14.28 -2.46 -2.45
CA VAL A 300 -15.12 -2.49 -1.25
C VAL A 300 -14.80 -1.23 -0.43
N PRO A 301 -15.83 -0.49 0.04
CA PRO A 301 -15.63 0.59 0.99
C PRO A 301 -14.86 0.10 2.22
N PRO A 302 -13.82 0.79 2.71
CA PRO A 302 -12.90 0.26 3.71
C PRO A 302 -13.57 -0.21 5.00
N HIS A 303 -14.58 0.50 5.51
CA HIS A 303 -15.29 0.10 6.72
C HIS A 303 -16.02 -1.24 6.54
N LEU A 304 -16.73 -1.43 5.42
CA LEU A 304 -17.32 -2.73 5.07
C LEU A 304 -16.25 -3.79 4.83
N GLY A 305 -15.16 -3.42 4.16
CA GLY A 305 -14.07 -4.34 3.84
C GLY A 305 -13.36 -4.86 5.08
N ILE A 306 -13.10 -3.99 6.05
CA ILE A 306 -12.48 -4.32 7.34
C ILE A 306 -13.41 -5.25 8.13
N GLU A 307 -14.69 -4.92 8.23
CA GLU A 307 -15.66 -5.75 8.93
C GLU A 307 -15.83 -7.14 8.28
N LEU A 308 -15.85 -7.20 6.94
CA LEU A 308 -15.84 -8.45 6.19
C LEU A 308 -14.57 -9.27 6.48
N ALA A 309 -13.40 -8.63 6.51
CA ALA A 309 -12.15 -9.29 6.83
C ALA A 309 -12.13 -9.84 8.27
N ARG A 310 -12.67 -9.09 9.24
CA ARG A 310 -12.83 -9.55 10.64
C ARG A 310 -13.70 -10.81 10.70
N ALA A 311 -14.81 -10.85 9.96
CA ALA A 311 -15.68 -12.03 9.91
C ALA A 311 -15.00 -13.27 9.30
N PHE A 312 -14.05 -13.07 8.37
CA PHE A 312 -13.17 -14.15 7.89
C PHE A 312 -12.06 -14.55 8.87
N GLY A 313 -11.91 -13.84 9.99
CA GLY A 313 -10.86 -14.08 10.99
C GLY A 313 -9.53 -13.43 10.64
N LEU A 314 -9.50 -12.47 9.71
CA LEU A 314 -8.30 -11.70 9.41
C LEU A 314 -8.09 -10.61 10.47
N ARG A 315 -6.83 -10.39 10.85
CA ARG A 315 -6.43 -9.21 11.61
C ARG A 315 -6.48 -7.98 10.71
N THR A 316 -7.06 -6.89 11.19
CA THR A 316 -7.29 -5.68 10.39
C THR A 316 -6.64 -4.46 11.02
N VAL A 317 -6.51 -3.39 10.24
CA VAL A 317 -6.44 -2.04 10.82
C VAL A 317 -7.79 -1.66 11.43
N ASP A 318 -7.78 -0.70 12.35
CA ASP A 318 -8.99 -0.06 12.83
C ASP A 318 -9.40 1.10 11.91
N TYR A 319 -10.68 1.44 11.95
CA TYR A 319 -11.21 2.59 11.22
C TYR A 319 -12.11 3.47 12.09
N GLU A 320 -12.22 4.72 11.69
CA GLU A 320 -13.14 5.73 12.23
C GLU A 320 -13.94 6.33 11.07
N THR A 321 -15.25 6.54 11.26
CA THR A 321 -16.09 7.26 10.30
C THR A 321 -16.27 8.69 10.77
N VAL A 322 -15.85 9.65 9.95
CA VAL A 322 -15.89 11.08 10.27
C VAL A 322 -16.72 11.83 9.23
N PRO A 323 -17.56 12.79 9.62
CA PRO A 323 -18.23 13.67 8.67
C PRO A 323 -17.21 14.55 7.92
N LEU A 324 -17.59 15.05 6.74
CA LEU A 324 -16.70 15.95 5.98
C LEU A 324 -16.44 17.28 6.74
N ILE A 325 -17.41 17.71 7.55
CA ILE A 325 -17.28 18.90 8.40
C ILE A 325 -16.16 18.65 9.42
N GLY A 326 -15.13 19.48 9.39
CA GLY A 326 -13.98 19.38 10.29
C GLY A 326 -12.82 18.52 9.76
N ILE A 327 -12.87 18.06 8.51
CA ILE A 327 -11.79 17.24 7.95
C ILE A 327 -10.44 17.98 7.93
N ASP A 328 -10.43 19.29 7.69
CA ASP A 328 -9.21 20.10 7.75
C ASP A 328 -8.62 20.16 9.15
N ALA A 329 -9.47 20.27 10.18
CA ALA A 329 -9.03 20.21 11.57
C ALA A 329 -8.45 18.83 11.91
N ARG A 330 -9.07 17.74 11.43
CA ARG A 330 -8.51 16.39 11.58
C ARG A 330 -7.17 16.25 10.86
N MET A 331 -7.01 16.77 9.65
CA MET A 331 -5.73 16.75 8.92
C MET A 331 -4.63 17.51 9.67
N LYS A 332 -4.96 18.63 10.31
CA LYS A 332 -4.04 19.37 11.19
C LYS A 332 -3.70 18.56 12.45
N MET A 333 -4.68 17.90 13.08
CA MET A 333 -4.45 17.02 14.22
C MET A 333 -3.51 15.86 13.88
N ILE A 334 -3.68 15.24 12.70
CA ILE A 334 -2.80 14.15 12.24
C ILE A 334 -1.35 14.63 12.13
N ARG A 335 -1.10 15.84 11.62
CA ARG A 335 0.26 16.41 11.53
C ARG A 335 0.94 16.49 12.90
N GLN A 336 0.16 16.78 13.94
CA GLN A 336 0.62 16.88 15.34
C GLN A 336 0.71 15.52 16.05
N GLY A 337 0.37 14.43 15.37
CA GLY A 337 0.53 13.08 15.89
C GLY A 337 1.98 12.75 16.26
N TYR A 338 2.16 11.83 17.20
CA TYR A 338 3.46 11.43 17.72
C TYR A 338 3.56 9.90 17.84
N GLN A 339 4.71 9.34 17.47
CA GLN A 339 4.99 7.89 17.50
C GLN A 339 4.12 7.03 16.56
N TYR A 340 3.58 7.62 15.51
CA TYR A 340 2.98 6.87 14.40
C TYR A 340 3.19 7.60 13.08
N GLU A 341 3.07 6.88 11.96
CA GLU A 341 3.35 7.38 10.62
C GLU A 341 2.32 8.40 10.18
N GLY A 342 1.03 8.12 10.42
CA GLY A 342 -0.06 8.98 10.01
C GLY A 342 -1.36 8.22 9.82
N GLU A 343 -2.23 8.76 8.97
CA GLU A 343 -3.53 8.18 8.65
C GLU A 343 -3.77 8.15 7.13
N VAL A 344 -4.63 7.25 6.69
CA VAL A 344 -5.19 7.20 5.34
C VAL A 344 -6.68 7.53 5.42
N LEU A 345 -7.07 8.56 4.68
CA LEU A 345 -8.43 9.09 4.59
C LEU A 345 -9.03 8.63 3.27
N TYR A 346 -10.14 7.91 3.34
CA TYR A 346 -10.92 7.42 2.21
C TYR A 346 -12.18 8.28 2.10
N PHE A 347 -12.30 9.03 1.02
CA PHE A 347 -13.44 9.92 0.77
C PHE A 347 -14.50 9.14 0.00
N LEU A 348 -15.70 9.05 0.58
CA LEU A 348 -16.82 8.32 0.01
C LEU A 348 -17.90 9.30 -0.47
N ASP A 349 -18.47 9.04 -1.63
CA ASP A 349 -19.65 9.75 -2.11
C ASP A 349 -20.95 9.26 -1.44
N ARG A 350 -22.10 9.84 -1.80
CA ARG A 350 -23.42 9.45 -1.27
C ARG A 350 -23.86 8.03 -1.63
N SER A 351 -23.20 7.41 -2.61
CA SER A 351 -23.42 6.02 -3.01
C SER A 351 -22.39 5.08 -2.38
N ASN A 352 -21.65 5.56 -1.35
CA ASN A 352 -20.58 4.84 -0.68
C ASN A 352 -19.40 4.43 -1.57
N ASN A 353 -19.25 5.01 -2.76
CA ASN A 353 -18.09 4.74 -3.60
C ASN A 353 -16.89 5.53 -3.10
N VAL A 354 -15.73 4.86 -2.98
CA VAL A 354 -14.47 5.55 -2.68
C VAL A 354 -14.05 6.36 -3.90
N MET A 355 -14.19 7.69 -3.78
CA MET A 355 -13.86 8.64 -4.85
C MET A 355 -12.44 9.18 -4.75
N GLY A 356 -11.80 9.04 -3.58
CA GLY A 356 -10.46 9.57 -3.35
C GLY A 356 -9.80 8.97 -2.12
N LEU A 357 -8.47 8.88 -2.16
CA LEU A 357 -7.66 8.49 -1.01
C LEU A 357 -6.61 9.59 -0.78
N LEU A 358 -6.43 9.97 0.48
CA LEU A 358 -5.38 10.87 0.92
C LEU A 358 -4.60 10.21 2.05
N LYS A 359 -3.27 10.21 1.97
CA LYS A 359 -2.43 9.92 3.13
C LYS A 359 -1.96 11.23 3.74
N LYS A 360 -2.03 11.32 5.07
CA LYS A 360 -1.50 12.42 5.84
C LYS A 360 -0.57 11.86 6.91
N LYS A 361 0.72 12.17 6.82
CA LYS A 361 1.75 11.72 7.75
C LYS A 361 1.92 12.68 8.93
N THR A 362 2.39 12.19 10.07
CA THR A 362 2.79 13.04 11.18
C THR A 362 4.09 13.79 10.85
N ILE A 363 4.29 14.98 11.42
CA ILE A 363 5.55 15.72 11.24
C ILE A 363 6.72 14.96 11.88
N TRP A 364 6.47 14.36 13.05
CA TRP A 364 7.41 13.48 13.74
C TRP A 364 7.94 12.39 12.81
N TYR A 365 7.06 11.66 12.12
CA TYR A 365 7.46 10.58 11.23
C TYR A 365 8.28 11.08 10.04
N ILE A 366 7.84 12.18 9.41
CA ILE A 366 8.53 12.78 8.26
C ILE A 366 9.97 13.12 8.62
N ILE A 367 10.19 13.78 9.76
CA ILE A 367 11.52 14.21 10.20
C ILE A 367 12.37 13.00 10.62
N CYS A 368 11.82 12.08 11.43
CA CYS A 368 12.54 10.88 11.86
C CYS A 368 12.97 10.03 10.66
N ARG A 369 12.10 9.87 9.65
CA ARG A 369 12.45 9.19 8.40
C ARG A 369 13.60 9.90 7.68
N ALA A 370 13.56 11.23 7.56
CA ALA A 370 14.62 11.99 6.91
C ALA A 370 15.97 11.83 7.64
N ILE A 371 15.96 11.86 8.97
CA ILE A 371 17.15 11.63 9.81
C ILE A 371 17.67 10.19 9.62
N ARG A 372 16.80 9.18 9.67
CA ARG A 372 17.14 7.76 9.40
C ARG A 372 17.87 7.60 8.08
N GLU A 373 17.34 8.18 7.01
CA GLU A 373 17.95 8.09 5.68
C GLU A 373 19.34 8.72 5.63
N LYS A 374 19.55 9.87 6.31
CA LYS A 374 20.89 10.49 6.43
C LYS A 374 21.84 9.65 7.26
N ALA A 375 21.40 9.11 8.39
CA ALA A 375 22.20 8.22 9.24
C ALA A 375 22.62 6.96 8.50
N ARG A 376 21.70 6.31 7.76
CA ARG A 376 22.01 5.14 6.94
C ARG A 376 23.07 5.45 5.88
N ASN A 377 22.92 6.57 5.17
CA ASN A 377 23.89 6.98 4.15
C ASN A 377 25.27 7.32 4.74
N ALA A 378 25.29 7.95 5.92
CA ALA A 378 26.51 8.25 6.65
C ALA A 378 27.23 6.98 7.10
N ALA A 379 26.50 6.00 7.63
CA ALA A 379 27.01 4.69 8.03
C ALA A 379 27.64 3.95 6.83
N VAL A 380 26.96 3.90 5.69
CA VAL A 380 27.50 3.30 4.46
C VAL A 380 28.76 4.03 4.00
N ALA A 381 28.79 5.36 4.03
CA ALA A 381 29.96 6.15 3.67
C ALA A 381 31.14 5.89 4.62
N LYS A 382 30.87 5.73 5.93
CA LYS A 382 31.88 5.46 6.97
C LYS A 382 32.50 4.08 6.75
N ILE A 383 31.68 3.05 6.50
CA ILE A 383 32.15 1.70 6.16
C ILE A 383 33.01 1.71 4.88
N LYS A 384 32.65 2.53 3.89
CA LYS A 384 33.41 2.67 2.64
C LYS A 384 34.62 3.62 2.73
N GLY A 385 34.89 4.21 3.89
CA GLY A 385 36.00 5.17 4.08
C GLY A 385 35.83 6.52 3.36
N SER A 386 34.62 6.87 2.89
CA SER A 386 34.33 8.12 2.17
C SER A 386 33.50 9.12 3.01
N PHE A 387 33.36 8.85 4.31
CA PHE A 387 32.60 9.70 5.23
C PHE A 387 33.31 11.01 5.53
N THR A 388 32.54 12.09 5.59
CA THR A 388 32.99 13.38 6.10
C THR A 388 31.85 14.00 6.89
N LEU A 389 32.11 14.28 8.18
CA LEU A 389 31.09 14.77 9.10
C LEU A 389 30.44 16.07 8.61
N SER A 390 31.24 17.07 8.21
CA SER A 390 30.75 18.36 7.73
C SER A 390 29.83 18.25 6.51
N LYS A 391 30.11 17.32 5.60
CA LYS A 391 29.25 17.04 4.44
C LYS A 391 27.90 16.49 4.88
N THR A 392 27.89 15.58 5.85
CA THR A 392 26.64 14.99 6.35
C THR A 392 25.83 15.98 7.18
N GLU A 393 26.47 16.80 8.02
CA GLU A 393 25.83 17.90 8.74
C GLU A 393 25.11 18.84 7.77
N HIS A 394 25.81 19.31 6.73
CA HIS A 394 25.22 20.15 5.70
C HIS A 394 24.03 19.48 4.98
N GLN A 395 24.10 18.17 4.73
CA GLN A 395 22.99 17.42 4.11
C GLN A 395 21.76 17.31 5.02
N ILE A 396 21.95 17.21 6.35
CA ILE A 396 20.86 17.18 7.33
C ILE A 396 20.23 18.56 7.41
N GLU A 397 21.03 19.61 7.61
CA GLU A 397 20.52 20.98 7.65
C GLU A 397 19.74 21.35 6.40
N LYS A 398 20.29 21.02 5.21
CA LYS A 398 19.60 21.27 3.95
C LYS A 398 18.26 20.55 3.91
N ARG A 399 18.23 19.26 4.28
CA ARG A 399 16.99 18.47 4.27
C ARG A 399 15.96 19.03 5.25
N LEU A 400 16.37 19.47 6.45
CA LEU A 400 15.43 20.03 7.42
C LEU A 400 14.97 21.44 7.05
N ARG A 401 15.81 22.26 6.41
CA ARG A 401 15.38 23.53 5.80
C ARG A 401 14.39 23.30 4.67
N ASP A 402 14.61 22.28 3.84
CA ASP A 402 13.63 21.88 2.84
C ASP A 402 12.30 21.53 3.54
N ILE A 403 12.30 20.64 4.53
CA ILE A 403 11.10 20.26 5.32
C ILE A 403 10.40 21.47 5.94
N GLN A 404 11.17 22.37 6.57
CA GLN A 404 10.67 23.62 7.13
C GLN A 404 9.89 24.42 6.10
N SER A 405 10.44 24.58 4.89
CA SER A 405 9.85 25.42 3.84
C SER A 405 8.48 24.93 3.36
N TRP A 406 8.22 23.63 3.36
CA TRP A 406 6.96 23.06 2.84
C TRP A 406 5.99 22.54 3.91
N LEU A 407 6.42 22.37 5.18
CA LEU A 407 5.51 22.15 6.32
C LEU A 407 5.22 23.42 7.14
N GLY A 408 5.93 24.52 6.88
CA GLY A 408 5.80 25.74 7.68
C GLY A 408 6.20 25.52 9.13
N LEU A 409 7.30 24.79 9.38
CA LEU A 409 7.82 24.62 10.73
C LEU A 409 8.43 25.94 11.23
N ASN A 410 8.26 26.25 12.52
CA ASN A 410 8.98 27.37 13.12
C ASN A 410 10.51 27.12 13.18
N GLU A 411 11.29 28.20 13.26
CA GLU A 411 12.76 28.13 13.25
C GLU A 411 13.32 27.38 14.48
N GLU A 412 12.68 27.53 15.63
CA GLU A 412 13.09 26.86 16.87
C GLU A 412 13.00 25.34 16.75
N ALA A 413 11.84 24.82 16.34
CA ALA A 413 11.63 23.39 16.12
C ALA A 413 12.59 22.85 15.05
N THR A 414 12.78 23.60 13.96
CA THR A 414 13.71 23.22 12.88
C THR A 414 15.15 23.10 13.39
N SER A 415 15.58 24.06 14.23
CA SER A 415 16.91 24.05 14.85
C SER A 415 17.07 22.86 15.81
N GLN A 416 16.08 22.61 16.67
CA GLN A 416 16.09 21.47 17.59
C GLN A 416 16.19 20.13 16.84
N TRP A 417 15.36 19.92 15.81
CA TRP A 417 15.43 18.72 14.99
C TRP A 417 16.75 18.59 14.22
N THR A 418 17.31 19.70 13.75
CA THR A 418 18.60 19.71 13.03
C THR A 418 19.72 19.26 13.95
N ASN A 419 19.76 19.82 15.16
CA ASN A 419 20.73 19.45 16.19
C ASN A 419 20.58 17.98 16.59
N LEU A 420 19.34 17.50 16.75
CA LEU A 420 19.06 16.11 17.08
C LEU A 420 19.56 15.16 15.98
N GLY A 421 19.26 15.46 14.71
CA GLY A 421 19.72 14.68 13.57
C GLY A 421 21.24 14.64 13.43
N ILE A 422 21.92 15.78 13.60
CA ILE A 422 23.39 15.86 13.56
C ILE A 422 24.01 15.03 14.69
N THR A 423 23.50 15.17 15.91
CA THR A 423 24.01 14.46 17.10
C THR A 423 23.80 12.96 16.95
N TYR A 424 22.65 12.52 16.45
CA TYR A 424 22.38 11.11 16.18
C TYR A 424 23.34 10.51 15.16
N VAL A 425 23.64 11.22 14.07
CA VAL A 425 24.59 10.73 13.07
C VAL A 425 25.99 10.61 13.66
N LYS A 426 26.46 11.60 14.43
CA LYS A 426 27.75 11.52 15.14
C LYS A 426 27.81 10.28 16.01
N TRP A 427 26.81 10.12 16.88
CA TRP A 427 26.66 8.98 17.76
C TRP A 427 26.69 7.64 16.99
N CYS A 428 25.93 7.51 15.90
CA CYS A 428 25.93 6.31 15.06
C CYS A 428 27.33 6.02 14.49
N THR A 429 28.01 7.03 13.96
CA THR A 429 29.32 6.84 13.32
C THR A 429 30.43 6.51 14.31
N GLU A 430 30.37 7.05 15.52
CA GLU A 430 31.31 6.73 16.61
C GLU A 430 31.08 5.30 17.12
N LYS A 431 29.83 4.92 17.36
CA LYS A 431 29.46 3.55 17.78
C LYS A 431 29.84 2.51 16.71
N LEU A 432 29.66 2.83 15.42
CA LEU A 432 30.13 1.99 14.31
C LEU A 432 31.65 1.79 14.33
N GLU A 433 32.42 2.87 14.54
CA GLU A 433 33.89 2.83 14.60
C GLU A 433 34.38 1.97 15.77
N LYS A 434 33.70 2.05 16.91
CA LYS A 434 33.95 1.21 18.10
C LYS A 434 33.39 -0.21 17.98
N LYS A 435 32.67 -0.53 16.90
CA LYS A 435 31.95 -1.81 16.70
C LYS A 435 30.89 -2.10 17.79
N GLU A 436 30.37 -1.07 18.42
CA GLU A 436 29.24 -1.15 19.37
C GLU A 436 27.89 -1.22 18.65
N LEU A 437 27.87 -0.89 17.36
CA LEU A 437 26.66 -0.85 16.54
C LEU A 437 26.90 -1.50 15.17
N GLY A 438 25.91 -2.25 14.68
CA GLY A 438 25.92 -2.84 13.33
C GLY A 438 25.16 -2.01 12.31
N MET A 439 25.42 -2.23 11.02
CA MET A 439 24.68 -1.57 9.93
C MET A 439 23.19 -1.89 9.99
N ASP A 440 22.84 -3.14 10.31
CA ASP A 440 21.45 -3.60 10.41
C ASP A 440 20.71 -2.87 11.53
N SER A 441 21.38 -2.52 12.63
CA SER A 441 20.79 -1.73 13.71
C SER A 441 20.41 -0.31 13.27
N ILE A 442 21.08 0.25 12.27
CA ILE A 442 20.79 1.59 11.73
C ILE A 442 19.76 1.50 10.60
N ALA A 443 19.87 0.47 9.75
CA ALA A 443 19.00 0.29 8.59
C ALA A 443 17.62 -0.25 8.98
N ASP A 444 17.60 -1.30 9.79
CA ASP A 444 16.44 -2.18 9.98
C ASP A 444 15.89 -2.14 11.42
N LEU A 445 16.61 -1.53 12.37
CA LEU A 445 16.16 -1.33 13.76
C LEU A 445 16.25 0.14 14.20
N PHE A 446 16.04 1.06 13.26
CA PHE A 446 16.08 2.50 13.51
C PHE A 446 15.31 2.96 14.76
N PRO A 447 14.04 2.61 15.00
CA PRO A 447 13.31 3.08 16.19
C PRO A 447 13.96 2.65 17.51
N VAL A 448 14.44 1.41 17.59
CA VAL A 448 15.11 0.86 18.79
C VAL A 448 16.42 1.61 19.05
N ASN A 449 17.18 1.80 17.98
CA ASN A 449 18.44 2.53 18.01
C ASN A 449 18.23 4.01 18.39
N TRP A 450 17.27 4.66 17.75
CA TRP A 450 16.88 6.04 18.00
C TRP A 450 16.49 6.26 19.47
N LYS A 451 15.65 5.37 20.01
CA LYS A 451 15.28 5.41 21.43
C LYS A 451 16.49 5.28 22.35
N HIS A 452 17.39 4.34 22.07
CA HIS A 452 18.61 4.17 22.86
C HIS A 452 19.50 5.42 22.82
N PHE A 453 19.66 6.03 21.65
CA PHE A 453 20.36 7.30 21.50
C PHE A 453 19.74 8.43 22.35
N LEU A 454 18.41 8.58 22.31
CA LEU A 454 17.71 9.59 23.09
C LEU A 454 17.92 9.38 24.59
N GLU A 455 17.80 8.13 25.05
CA GLU A 455 18.00 7.75 26.46
C GLU A 455 19.44 7.98 26.93
N GLU A 456 20.45 7.55 26.16
CA GLU A 456 21.88 7.69 26.51
C GLU A 456 22.30 9.16 26.63
N ASN A 457 21.68 10.06 25.86
CA ASN A 457 22.03 11.48 25.81
C ASN A 457 21.06 12.38 26.58
N GLY A 458 20.02 11.83 27.23
CA GLY A 458 19.01 12.61 27.93
C GLY A 458 18.23 13.58 27.01
N LEU A 459 17.99 13.17 25.76
CA LEU A 459 17.32 13.97 24.73
C LEU A 459 15.87 13.52 24.52
N THR A 460 15.09 14.34 23.82
CA THR A 460 13.71 14.03 23.44
C THR A 460 13.46 14.43 21.99
N ASP A 461 12.65 13.63 21.29
CA ASP A 461 12.14 13.91 19.95
C ASP A 461 10.68 14.41 19.97
N LYS A 462 10.13 14.63 21.18
CA LYS A 462 8.82 15.27 21.39
C LYS A 462 8.97 16.79 21.33
N ILE A 463 9.31 17.28 20.14
CA ILE A 463 9.49 18.70 19.84
C ILE A 463 8.14 19.28 19.42
N ALA A 464 7.72 20.38 20.05
CA ALA A 464 6.48 21.06 19.69
C ALA A 464 6.61 21.67 18.29
N VAL A 465 5.63 21.41 17.44
CA VAL A 465 5.62 21.92 16.08
C VAL A 465 4.37 22.75 15.85
N GLU A 466 4.52 24.05 15.69
CA GLU A 466 3.47 24.85 15.06
C GLU A 466 3.66 24.76 13.56
N SER A 467 2.67 24.20 12.85
CA SER A 467 2.67 24.16 11.39
C SER A 467 1.74 25.24 10.88
N ALA A 468 2.33 26.24 10.23
CA ALA A 468 1.58 27.25 9.51
C ALA A 468 1.14 26.67 8.14
N GLU A 469 0.19 25.73 8.13
CA GLU A 469 -0.50 25.42 6.86
C GLU A 469 -1.32 26.66 6.50
N GLU A 470 -0.99 27.30 5.36
CA GLU A 470 -1.63 28.53 4.86
C GLU A 470 -3.15 28.38 4.95
N GLU A 471 -3.79 29.24 5.75
CA GLU A 471 -5.24 29.44 5.67
C GLU A 471 -5.54 29.82 4.22
N GLY A 472 -6.39 29.04 3.57
CA GLY A 472 -6.58 29.06 2.11
C GLY A 472 -6.64 30.48 1.57
N LYS A 473 -5.65 30.84 0.75
CA LYS A 473 -5.87 31.86 -0.26
C LYS A 473 -6.95 31.29 -1.17
N GLU A 474 -8.19 31.74 -1.00
CA GLU A 474 -9.26 31.50 -1.96
C GLU A 474 -8.73 31.89 -3.34
N GLU A 475 -8.47 30.89 -4.19
CA GLU A 475 -8.19 31.10 -5.60
C GLU A 475 -9.45 31.72 -6.22
N ASN A 476 -9.46 33.05 -6.31
CA ASN A 476 -10.40 33.81 -7.09
C ASN A 476 -10.07 33.62 -8.59
N ASP A 477 -10.19 32.39 -9.07
CA ASP A 477 -10.06 32.04 -10.49
C ASP A 477 -11.38 32.40 -11.18
N GLN A 478 -11.57 33.70 -11.45
CA GLN A 478 -12.45 34.12 -12.53
C GLN A 478 -11.76 33.78 -13.87
N PRO A 479 -12.42 33.04 -14.77
CA PRO A 479 -11.87 32.77 -16.09
C PRO A 479 -11.79 34.09 -16.86
N GLN A 480 -10.57 34.61 -17.08
CA GLN A 480 -10.36 35.70 -18.02
C GLN A 480 -10.71 35.20 -19.42
N GLY A 481 -11.81 35.75 -19.95
CA GLY A 481 -12.35 35.44 -21.26
C GLY A 481 -11.31 35.59 -22.38
N ALA A 482 -11.29 34.59 -23.25
CA ALA A 482 -10.57 34.61 -24.50
C ALA A 482 -10.98 35.85 -25.32
N ARG A 483 -10.04 36.78 -25.53
CA ARG A 483 -10.18 37.81 -26.56
C ARG A 483 -10.04 37.15 -27.94
N ALA A 484 -11.13 37.15 -28.68
CA ALA A 484 -11.13 36.88 -30.11
C ALA A 484 -10.25 37.90 -30.83
N SER A 485 -9.32 37.42 -31.66
CA SER A 485 -8.57 38.24 -32.61
C SER A 485 -9.49 38.67 -33.76
N PRO A 486 -9.45 39.93 -34.21
CA PRO A 486 -10.26 40.37 -35.34
C PRO A 486 -9.65 39.91 -36.67
N GLN A 487 -10.53 39.52 -37.58
CA GLN A 487 -10.25 39.31 -38.99
C GLN A 487 -9.73 40.60 -39.63
N THR A 488 -8.72 40.48 -40.48
CA THR A 488 -8.46 41.45 -41.55
C THR A 488 -8.25 40.69 -42.85
N SER A 489 -9.20 40.95 -43.77
CA SER A 489 -9.09 41.11 -45.24
C SER A 489 -7.91 40.50 -45.96
#